data_AF-D5UJC2-F1
#
_entry.id   AF-D5UJC2-F1
#
_cell.length_a   1.000
_cell.length_b   1.000
_cell.length_c   1.000
_cell.angle_alpha   90.00
_cell.angle_beta   90.00
_cell.angle_gamma   90.00
#
_symmetry.space_group_name_H-M   'P 1'
#
loop_
_entity.id
_entity.type
_entity.pdbx_description
1 polymer ?
#
loop_
_entity_poly.entity_id
_entity_poly.type
_entity_poly.pdbx_seq_one_letter_code
_entity_poly.pdbx_strand_id
1 'polypeptide(L)'
;MSTARPGASTAASADAAGAVPRRAVLAGLGAAGTALLAACTRTPGPTSAVPEPAPTPTPGEPPGRVATDLAGDGVTDDGPALQRHLDAGGHVVLPGPGRYLVDTPLFLDGADPHARVVLDLAGGTLVAGDHLPTSDVFHPDRGTRWLLWPNTLRSAWDPAAGTVEVTVATRATGGRVGALQALAVRDGTFDGRGTTAGLVLAHRTGTELTNVTMVGARALVTWADYSDATRLTGCHARHGEGERHDGALVEQVAPGDGLVLSGCKADAGLFTARLRRCRGAVVDANVTGRLELDRCTGVLVQGGHQECSIGDHTAVVVRRSQVTFRQTAFYCARDGRTPAVLVDDDPAGPDASQVRLEACVEVHLHDARDADTAHGPLLHVASAHDLTEVRADDVRAVTVDTADPGTWVATAGPRLTGTGPVGAAVQDVALLARGFAVSRRTGAWCAEATSAPAVPGAPAAPALDAEPAPGRDGRGGLRARREHTYWAAVRAADGSTSPVVRAGARSTATGAVRLGVTLPTAPAALLLWRGEGGRPTRHTTLPCAVRRVRLLDAGDHVEGVAWAAGTGPTDPTSLPTGS
;
A
#
# COMPACT_ATOMS: atom_id res chain seq x y z
N MET A 1 27.14 39.20 -53.22
CA MET A 1 26.67 38.95 -54.60
C MET A 1 26.10 37.53 -54.58
N SER A 2 24.79 37.24 -54.70
CA SER A 2 23.70 37.92 -55.43
C SER A 2 23.94 37.94 -56.95
N THR A 3 23.08 37.41 -57.83
CA THR A 3 21.73 36.79 -57.71
C THR A 3 21.78 35.27 -58.06
N ALA A 4 20.74 34.45 -58.35
CA ALA A 4 19.28 34.60 -58.51
C ALA A 4 18.49 33.28 -58.27
N ARG A 5 17.15 33.38 -58.25
CA ARG A 5 16.12 32.39 -58.66
C ARG A 5 15.01 33.18 -59.39
N PRO A 6 14.28 32.62 -60.39
CA PRO A 6 12.97 31.94 -60.17
C PRO A 6 12.76 30.74 -61.13
N GLY A 7 11.65 29.98 -61.16
CA GLY A 7 10.40 29.89 -60.38
C GLY A 7 9.79 28.47 -60.56
N ALA A 8 8.97 27.93 -59.65
CA ALA A 8 7.49 27.97 -59.64
C ALA A 8 6.81 27.48 -60.95
N SER A 9 5.82 26.57 -60.96
CA SER A 9 5.19 25.67 -59.95
C SER A 9 4.58 24.47 -60.72
N THR A 10 3.68 23.56 -60.31
CA THR A 10 2.80 23.18 -59.15
C THR A 10 2.38 21.69 -59.44
N ALA A 11 1.77 20.81 -58.64
CA ALA A 11 1.35 20.54 -57.24
C ALA A 11 1.05 18.99 -57.18
N ALA A 12 0.44 18.28 -56.22
CA ALA A 12 -0.09 18.48 -54.85
C ALA A 12 -0.30 17.06 -54.21
N SER A 13 -0.70 16.98 -52.91
CA SER A 13 -1.13 15.76 -52.16
C SER A 13 -0.06 14.66 -51.90
N ALA A 14 -0.18 13.77 -50.91
CA ALA A 14 -0.80 13.85 -49.57
C ALA A 14 -0.27 12.69 -48.68
N ASP A 15 -0.44 12.84 -47.36
CA ASP A 15 -0.43 11.83 -46.28
C ASP A 15 0.79 10.90 -46.09
N ALA A 16 1.35 10.97 -44.88
CA ALA A 16 2.53 10.21 -44.45
C ALA A 16 2.22 9.24 -43.30
N ALA A 17 3.04 8.17 -43.23
CA ALA A 17 3.35 7.36 -42.04
C ALA A 17 2.30 7.33 -40.89
N GLY A 18 1.36 6.38 -40.96
CA GLY A 18 0.42 6.11 -39.87
C GLY A 18 1.11 5.59 -38.59
N ALA A 19 1.27 6.46 -37.60
CA ALA A 19 1.71 6.08 -36.26
C ALA A 19 0.53 5.52 -35.44
N VAL A 20 0.68 4.31 -34.89
CA VAL A 20 -0.34 3.67 -34.04
C VAL A 20 -0.33 4.28 -32.63
N PRO A 21 -1.43 4.87 -32.14
CA PRO A 21 -1.46 5.55 -30.85
C PRO A 21 -1.50 4.58 -29.66
N ARG A 22 -0.67 4.82 -28.64
CA ARG A 22 -0.72 4.11 -27.35
C ARG A 22 -1.85 4.66 -26.46
N ARG A 23 -2.97 3.93 -26.36
CA ARG A 23 -3.96 4.08 -25.27
C ARG A 23 -4.50 2.70 -24.85
N ALA A 24 -5.10 2.64 -23.66
CA ALA A 24 -5.75 1.48 -23.04
C ALA A 24 -4.86 0.32 -22.53
N VAL A 25 -4.16 0.53 -21.40
CA VAL A 25 -3.72 -0.56 -20.47
C VAL A 25 -3.91 -0.09 -19.01
N LEU A 26 -5.13 0.33 -18.64
CA LEU A 26 -5.40 0.89 -17.30
C LEU A 26 -6.81 0.62 -16.75
N ALA A 27 -7.62 -0.23 -17.43
CA ALA A 27 -9.00 -0.52 -17.04
C ALA A 27 -9.22 -1.96 -16.50
N GLY A 28 -8.21 -2.83 -16.54
CA GLY A 28 -8.37 -4.27 -16.29
C GLY A 28 -8.32 -4.73 -14.83
N LEU A 29 -7.75 -3.93 -13.92
CA LEU A 29 -7.40 -4.38 -12.56
C LEU A 29 -8.59 -4.42 -11.57
N GLY A 30 -9.74 -3.83 -11.91
CA GLY A 30 -10.86 -3.67 -10.96
C GLY A 30 -11.69 -4.92 -10.67
N ALA A 31 -11.65 -5.95 -11.52
CA ALA A 31 -12.62 -7.06 -11.48
C ALA A 31 -12.08 -8.40 -10.94
N ALA A 32 -10.76 -8.56 -10.80
CA ALA A 32 -10.15 -9.85 -10.44
C ALA A 32 -10.02 -10.08 -8.92
N GLY A 33 -9.89 -9.03 -8.11
CA GLY A 33 -9.52 -9.15 -6.69
C GLY A 33 -10.58 -9.80 -5.80
N THR A 34 -11.87 -9.68 -6.13
CA THR A 34 -12.97 -10.16 -5.28
C THR A 34 -13.20 -11.68 -5.34
N ALA A 35 -12.71 -12.37 -6.38
CA ALA A 35 -13.01 -13.79 -6.59
C ALA A 35 -12.06 -14.76 -5.87
N LEU A 36 -10.84 -14.34 -5.53
CA LEU A 36 -9.76 -15.27 -5.15
C LEU A 36 -9.65 -15.55 -3.64
N LEU A 37 -10.27 -14.74 -2.77
CA LEU A 37 -10.23 -14.91 -1.30
C LEU A 37 -10.75 -16.28 -0.81
N ALA A 38 -11.59 -16.95 -1.61
CA ALA A 38 -12.11 -18.29 -1.31
C ALA A 38 -11.09 -19.43 -1.56
N ALA A 39 -10.00 -19.20 -2.28
CA ALA A 39 -9.07 -20.27 -2.69
C ALA A 39 -7.94 -20.54 -1.68
N CYS A 40 -7.47 -19.51 -0.97
CA CYS A 40 -6.31 -19.58 -0.07
C CYS A 40 -6.67 -19.95 1.38
N THR A 41 -7.96 -19.97 1.74
CA THR A 41 -8.48 -20.02 3.11
C THR A 41 -8.89 -21.42 3.55
N ARG A 42 -7.99 -22.41 3.45
CA ARG A 42 -8.26 -23.77 3.96
C ARG A 42 -8.01 -23.84 5.48
N THR A 43 -9.06 -23.55 6.24
CA THR A 43 -9.10 -23.44 7.71
C THR A 43 -8.82 -24.74 8.47
N PRO A 44 -8.01 -24.68 9.55
CA PRO A 44 -8.37 -25.30 10.83
C PRO A 44 -9.56 -24.52 11.43
N GLY A 45 -10.51 -25.20 12.05
CA GLY A 45 -11.78 -24.59 12.49
C GLY A 45 -11.62 -23.55 13.63
N PRO A 46 -12.39 -22.44 13.64
CA PRO A 46 -12.28 -21.40 14.65
C PRO A 46 -13.06 -21.73 15.94
N THR A 47 -12.37 -22.15 17.00
CA THR A 47 -12.94 -22.24 18.35
C THR A 47 -12.85 -20.91 19.12
N SER A 48 -13.48 -19.87 18.58
CA SER A 48 -13.99 -18.68 19.30
C SER A 48 -14.65 -17.74 18.29
N ALA A 49 -15.97 -17.78 18.19
CA ALA A 49 -16.70 -16.72 17.50
C ALA A 49 -16.71 -15.48 18.41
N VAL A 50 -15.94 -14.45 18.03
CA VAL A 50 -16.27 -13.08 18.47
C VAL A 50 -17.62 -12.76 17.85
N PRO A 51 -18.66 -12.41 18.63
CA PRO A 51 -19.95 -12.09 18.05
C PRO A 51 -19.83 -10.84 17.19
N GLU A 52 -20.21 -10.97 15.92
CA GLU A 52 -20.43 -9.84 15.03
C GLU A 52 -21.44 -8.89 15.72
N PRO A 53 -21.08 -7.61 15.97
CA PRO A 53 -21.99 -6.69 16.62
C PRO A 53 -23.16 -6.44 15.68
N ALA A 54 -24.34 -6.95 16.06
CA ALA A 54 -25.57 -6.72 15.31
C ALA A 54 -25.73 -5.22 15.04
N PRO A 55 -26.14 -4.81 13.82
CA PRO A 55 -26.19 -3.40 13.45
C PRO A 55 -27.16 -2.66 14.38
N THR A 56 -26.61 -1.86 15.29
CA THR A 56 -27.39 -0.98 16.16
C THR A 56 -28.28 -0.12 15.26
N PRO A 57 -29.61 -0.14 15.43
CA PRO A 57 -30.48 0.66 14.58
C PRO A 57 -30.18 2.14 14.82
N THR A 58 -29.56 2.77 13.82
CA THR A 58 -29.33 4.22 13.81
C THR A 58 -30.67 4.92 14.04
N PRO A 59 -30.79 5.86 14.99
CA PRO A 59 -31.95 6.74 15.07
C PRO A 59 -32.15 7.37 13.69
N GLY A 60 -33.36 7.24 13.12
CA GLY A 60 -33.60 7.60 11.72
C GLY A 60 -33.17 9.05 11.45
N GLU A 61 -32.22 9.23 10.52
CA GLU A 61 -31.75 10.56 10.16
C GLU A 61 -32.94 11.43 9.72
N PRO A 62 -33.02 12.70 10.12
CA PRO A 62 -34.08 13.59 9.68
C PRO A 62 -34.07 13.69 8.14
N PRO A 63 -35.24 13.78 7.48
CA PRO A 63 -35.31 13.80 6.03
C PRO A 63 -34.53 14.99 5.47
N GLY A 64 -33.63 14.72 4.52
CA GLY A 64 -32.70 15.71 4.00
C GLY A 64 -33.40 16.85 3.26
N ARG A 65 -32.95 18.08 3.53
CA ARG A 65 -33.42 19.29 2.86
C ARG A 65 -32.59 19.53 1.60
N VAL A 66 -33.24 19.51 0.44
CA VAL A 66 -32.58 19.84 -0.83
C VAL A 66 -32.27 21.35 -0.92
N ALA A 67 -31.03 21.69 -1.23
CA ALA A 67 -30.53 23.05 -1.36
C ALA A 67 -30.82 23.62 -2.76
N THR A 68 -32.10 23.87 -3.08
CA THR A 68 -32.58 24.18 -4.44
C THR A 68 -32.21 25.56 -5.00
N ASP A 69 -31.52 26.40 -4.24
CA ASP A 69 -31.04 27.74 -4.64
C ASP A 69 -29.53 27.79 -4.96
N LEU A 70 -28.86 26.64 -4.98
CA LEU A 70 -27.47 26.51 -5.45
C LEU A 70 -27.41 26.47 -6.98
N ALA A 71 -26.40 27.12 -7.57
CA ALA A 71 -26.20 27.25 -9.00
C ALA A 71 -25.57 26.00 -9.63
N GLY A 72 -24.52 25.43 -9.01
CA GLY A 72 -23.87 24.20 -9.50
C GLY A 72 -23.19 24.32 -10.88
N ASP A 73 -22.90 25.54 -11.34
CA ASP A 73 -22.33 25.87 -12.65
C ASP A 73 -20.78 25.85 -12.71
N GLY A 74 -20.11 25.78 -11.56
CA GLY A 74 -18.67 25.81 -11.39
C GLY A 74 -18.05 27.21 -11.41
N VAL A 75 -18.86 28.27 -11.37
CA VAL A 75 -18.45 29.68 -11.56
C VAL A 75 -19.06 30.61 -10.51
N THR A 76 -20.31 30.37 -10.11
CA THR A 76 -21.02 31.10 -9.07
C THR A 76 -20.62 30.56 -7.70
N ASP A 77 -20.24 31.43 -6.75
CA ASP A 77 -19.96 31.03 -5.36
C ASP A 77 -21.26 30.60 -4.66
N ASP A 78 -21.41 29.28 -4.53
CA ASP A 78 -22.50 28.60 -3.82
C ASP A 78 -22.29 28.63 -2.29
N GLY A 79 -21.09 28.99 -1.79
CA GLY A 79 -20.74 29.00 -0.38
C GLY A 79 -21.73 29.77 0.52
N PRO A 80 -22.09 31.03 0.21
CA PRO A 80 -23.03 31.81 1.02
C PRO A 80 -24.45 31.22 1.03
N ALA A 81 -24.86 30.53 -0.05
CA ALA A 81 -26.16 29.88 -0.11
C ALA A 81 -26.15 28.56 0.66
N LEU A 82 -25.09 27.75 0.51
CA LEU A 82 -24.88 26.50 1.23
C LEU A 82 -24.77 26.72 2.75
N GLN A 83 -24.08 27.77 3.20
CA GLN A 83 -24.03 28.17 4.61
C GLN A 83 -25.43 28.40 5.20
N ARG A 84 -26.38 29.00 4.45
CA ARG A 84 -27.76 29.21 4.94
C ARG A 84 -28.52 27.90 5.16
N HIS A 85 -28.18 26.83 4.45
CA HIS A 85 -28.78 25.51 4.71
C HIS A 85 -28.12 24.81 5.90
N LEU A 86 -26.80 24.93 6.03
CA LEU A 86 -26.07 24.43 7.20
C LEU A 86 -26.52 25.14 8.49
N ASP A 87 -26.73 26.45 8.45
CA ASP A 87 -27.28 27.28 9.55
C ASP A 87 -28.74 26.91 9.87
N ALA A 88 -29.51 26.45 8.88
CA ALA A 88 -30.87 25.93 9.08
C ALA A 88 -30.90 24.48 9.60
N GLY A 89 -29.77 23.77 9.57
CA GLY A 89 -29.47 22.62 10.42
C GLY A 89 -29.75 21.23 9.84
N GLY A 90 -29.22 20.23 10.57
CA GLY A 90 -29.54 18.81 10.39
C GLY A 90 -28.88 18.15 9.18
N HIS A 91 -29.55 18.21 8.03
CA HIS A 91 -29.24 17.36 6.88
C HIS A 91 -29.51 18.13 5.58
N VAL A 92 -28.44 18.53 4.90
CA VAL A 92 -28.46 19.27 3.64
C VAL A 92 -28.13 18.31 2.50
N VAL A 93 -28.90 18.39 1.42
CA VAL A 93 -28.71 17.58 0.20
C VAL A 93 -28.50 18.53 -0.98
N LEU A 94 -27.46 18.35 -1.77
CA LEU A 94 -27.28 19.15 -2.99
C LEU A 94 -28.35 18.80 -4.04
N PRO A 95 -28.69 19.70 -4.99
CA PRO A 95 -29.67 19.43 -6.06
C PRO A 95 -29.39 18.18 -6.92
N GLY A 96 -28.15 17.70 -6.95
CA GLY A 96 -27.71 16.53 -7.71
C GLY A 96 -26.32 16.75 -8.33
N PRO A 97 -25.98 16.01 -9.41
CA PRO A 97 -24.74 16.20 -10.15
C PRO A 97 -24.58 17.62 -10.69
N GLY A 98 -23.51 18.30 -10.26
CA GLY A 98 -23.17 19.67 -10.60
C GLY A 98 -21.78 20.03 -10.06
N ARG A 99 -21.26 21.22 -10.38
CA ARG A 99 -20.01 21.76 -9.83
C ARG A 99 -20.32 22.97 -8.97
N TYR A 100 -20.29 22.80 -7.65
CA TYR A 100 -20.64 23.84 -6.69
C TYR A 100 -19.36 24.52 -6.23
N LEU A 101 -19.09 25.73 -6.73
CA LEU A 101 -17.91 26.50 -6.33
C LEU A 101 -18.14 27.04 -4.91
N VAL A 102 -17.21 26.76 -4.01
CA VAL A 102 -17.24 27.27 -2.63
C VAL A 102 -16.01 28.14 -2.43
N ASP A 103 -16.18 29.43 -2.65
CA ASP A 103 -15.18 30.49 -2.50
C ASP A 103 -15.31 31.18 -1.14
N THR A 104 -16.54 31.24 -0.61
CA THR A 104 -16.81 31.59 0.80
C THR A 104 -16.70 30.36 1.72
N PRO A 105 -15.88 30.40 2.80
CA PRO A 105 -15.75 29.29 3.76
C PRO A 105 -17.02 28.96 4.53
N LEU A 106 -17.15 27.69 4.92
CA LEU A 106 -18.31 27.12 5.61
C LEU A 106 -17.97 26.75 7.07
N PHE A 107 -18.70 27.32 8.02
CA PHE A 107 -18.54 27.10 9.46
C PHE A 107 -19.71 26.31 10.02
N LEU A 108 -19.43 25.33 10.90
CA LEU A 108 -20.47 24.62 11.67
C LEU A 108 -20.37 25.08 13.13
N ASP A 109 -20.91 26.27 13.36
CA ASP A 109 -20.94 27.00 14.63
C ASP A 109 -22.37 27.36 15.08
N GLY A 110 -23.36 26.58 14.63
CA GLY A 110 -24.77 26.77 14.92
C GLY A 110 -25.14 26.60 16.40
N ALA A 111 -26.39 26.96 16.72
CA ALA A 111 -26.87 27.14 18.10
C ALA A 111 -26.87 25.86 18.98
N ASP A 112 -26.82 24.67 18.39
CA ASP A 112 -26.45 23.44 19.10
C ASP A 112 -25.09 22.94 18.59
N PRO A 113 -23.99 23.22 19.33
CA PRO A 113 -22.65 22.83 18.92
C PRO A 113 -22.32 21.36 19.28
N HIS A 114 -23.32 20.58 19.73
CA HIS A 114 -23.26 19.12 19.88
C HIS A 114 -24.10 18.37 18.83
N ALA A 115 -24.78 19.08 17.91
CA ALA A 115 -25.47 18.47 16.79
C ALA A 115 -24.50 17.92 15.73
N ARG A 116 -24.93 16.87 15.02
CA ARG A 116 -24.28 16.37 13.79
C ARG A 116 -24.97 16.98 12.58
N VAL A 117 -24.20 17.59 11.68
CA VAL A 117 -24.67 18.08 10.38
C VAL A 117 -24.28 17.05 9.31
N VAL A 118 -25.24 16.68 8.45
CA VAL A 118 -25.01 15.82 7.28
C VAL A 118 -25.05 16.68 6.02
N LEU A 119 -24.01 16.57 5.19
CA LEU A 119 -23.93 17.16 3.85
C LEU A 119 -23.87 16.03 2.81
N ASP A 120 -25.03 15.74 2.22
CA ASP A 120 -25.17 14.78 1.14
C ASP A 120 -24.92 15.48 -0.20
N LEU A 121 -23.87 15.05 -0.91
CA LEU A 121 -23.45 15.70 -2.15
C LEU A 121 -24.27 15.24 -3.37
N ALA A 122 -25.10 14.19 -3.25
CA ALA A 122 -25.98 13.71 -4.32
C ALA A 122 -25.30 13.50 -5.70
N GLY A 123 -24.04 13.08 -5.72
CA GLY A 123 -23.20 12.93 -6.92
C GLY A 123 -22.55 14.23 -7.43
N GLY A 124 -22.73 15.34 -6.72
CA GLY A 124 -22.13 16.64 -7.00
C GLY A 124 -20.64 16.73 -6.67
N THR A 125 -20.00 17.78 -7.19
CA THR A 125 -18.62 18.14 -6.91
C THR A 125 -18.57 19.46 -6.17
N LEU A 126 -18.06 19.47 -4.93
CA LEU A 126 -17.62 20.70 -4.27
C LEU A 126 -16.28 21.11 -4.88
N VAL A 127 -16.20 22.34 -5.38
CA VAL A 127 -15.00 22.90 -6.02
C VAL A 127 -14.43 23.96 -5.09
N ALA A 128 -13.18 23.81 -4.65
CA ALA A 128 -12.51 24.81 -3.83
C ALA A 128 -12.38 26.13 -4.58
N GLY A 129 -12.80 27.23 -3.98
CA GLY A 129 -12.50 28.57 -4.47
C GLY A 129 -11.10 29.03 -4.12
N ASP A 130 -10.73 30.21 -4.62
CA ASP A 130 -9.40 30.78 -4.46
C ASP A 130 -9.28 31.71 -3.24
N HIS A 131 -10.39 32.22 -2.72
CA HIS A 131 -10.47 33.11 -1.56
C HIS A 131 -10.75 32.38 -0.22
N LEU A 132 -10.84 31.04 -0.24
CA LEU A 132 -10.93 30.22 0.97
C LEU A 132 -9.74 30.50 1.91
N PRO A 133 -9.95 30.67 3.23
CA PRO A 133 -8.92 31.07 4.17
C PRO A 133 -8.01 29.91 4.59
N THR A 134 -6.81 30.25 5.09
CA THR A 134 -5.85 29.29 5.65
C THR A 134 -5.85 29.30 7.18
N SER A 135 -5.06 28.42 7.82
CA SER A 135 -4.77 28.53 9.27
C SER A 135 -3.38 28.01 9.61
N ASP A 136 -2.70 28.73 10.51
CA ASP A 136 -1.35 28.42 11.01
C ASP A 136 -1.25 27.06 11.73
N VAL A 137 -2.38 26.49 12.17
CA VAL A 137 -2.44 25.20 12.86
C VAL A 137 -2.15 24.02 11.91
N PHE A 138 -2.40 24.16 10.60
CA PHE A 138 -1.94 23.17 9.62
C PHE A 138 -0.45 23.40 9.29
N HIS A 139 0.42 23.12 10.27
CA HIS A 139 1.87 23.33 10.17
C HIS A 139 2.60 22.60 9.01
N PRO A 140 2.09 21.53 8.35
CA PRO A 140 2.75 20.96 7.17
C PRO A 140 2.76 21.89 5.95
N ASP A 141 1.72 22.71 5.80
CA ASP A 141 1.65 23.78 4.80
C ASP A 141 0.64 24.86 5.22
N ARG A 142 1.14 25.97 5.76
CA ARG A 142 0.32 27.12 6.18
C ARG A 142 -0.39 27.84 5.01
N GLY A 143 -0.02 27.52 3.76
CA GLY A 143 -0.70 28.00 2.55
C GLY A 143 -1.97 27.21 2.20
N THR A 144 -2.25 26.07 2.86
CA THR A 144 -3.44 25.27 2.59
C THR A 144 -4.71 25.99 3.06
N ARG A 145 -5.61 26.26 2.11
CA ARG A 145 -6.94 26.85 2.26
C ARG A 145 -7.97 25.78 2.64
N TRP A 146 -9.00 26.11 3.42
CA TRP A 146 -9.99 25.11 3.87
C TRP A 146 -11.45 25.53 3.67
N LEU A 147 -12.26 24.56 3.25
CA LEU A 147 -13.65 24.74 2.86
C LEU A 147 -14.61 24.62 4.06
N LEU A 148 -14.46 23.59 4.91
CA LEU A 148 -15.31 23.29 6.07
C LEU A 148 -14.55 23.38 7.40
N TRP A 149 -15.14 24.12 8.35
CA TRP A 149 -14.57 24.44 9.66
C TRP A 149 -15.50 23.99 10.81
N PRO A 150 -15.69 22.68 11.05
CA PRO A 150 -16.61 22.21 12.07
C PRO A 150 -16.11 22.47 13.50
N ASN A 151 -16.99 23.00 14.36
CA ASN A 151 -16.73 23.42 15.75
C ASN A 151 -15.76 24.63 15.90
N THR A 152 -15.51 25.38 14.82
CA THR A 152 -14.81 26.68 14.86
C THR A 152 -15.81 27.80 14.60
N LEU A 153 -15.78 28.85 15.42
CA LEU A 153 -16.65 30.02 15.30
C LEU A 153 -16.34 30.81 14.02
N ARG A 154 -17.37 31.24 13.30
CA ARG A 154 -17.28 32.10 12.10
C ARG A 154 -16.68 33.47 12.40
N SER A 155 -16.79 33.93 13.65
CA SER A 155 -16.12 35.13 14.16
C SER A 155 -14.60 34.99 14.35
N ALA A 156 -14.03 33.82 14.06
CA ALA A 156 -12.59 33.56 14.08
C ALA A 156 -11.92 33.72 12.72
N TRP A 157 -12.71 33.95 11.66
CA TRP A 157 -12.23 34.32 10.34
C TRP A 157 -11.92 35.82 10.30
N ASP A 158 -10.71 36.16 9.87
CA ASP A 158 -10.36 37.51 9.41
C ASP A 158 -10.35 37.51 7.86
N PRO A 159 -11.37 38.10 7.20
CA PRO A 159 -11.42 38.20 5.75
C PRO A 159 -10.37 39.15 5.14
N ALA A 160 -9.78 40.05 5.93
CA ALA A 160 -8.72 40.96 5.47
C ALA A 160 -7.33 40.33 5.56
N ALA A 161 -7.10 39.43 6.52
CA ALA A 161 -5.91 38.60 6.60
C ALA A 161 -5.99 37.32 5.75
N GLY A 162 -7.20 36.84 5.44
CA GLY A 162 -7.42 35.58 4.72
C GLY A 162 -7.20 34.34 5.59
N THR A 163 -7.37 34.45 6.90
CA THR A 163 -7.00 33.39 7.87
C THR A 163 -8.10 33.12 8.89
N VAL A 164 -8.10 31.91 9.45
CA VAL A 164 -8.95 31.53 10.60
C VAL A 164 -8.08 31.20 11.81
N GLU A 165 -8.30 31.88 12.93
CA GLU A 165 -7.68 31.52 14.21
C GLU A 165 -8.35 30.27 14.79
N VAL A 166 -7.58 29.21 15.06
CA VAL A 166 -8.10 27.96 15.64
C VAL A 166 -7.45 27.72 17.01
N THR A 167 -8.07 28.30 18.05
CA THR A 167 -7.67 28.18 19.47
C THR A 167 -8.88 27.87 20.35
N VAL A 168 -8.67 27.50 21.61
CA VAL A 168 -9.78 27.17 22.54
C VAL A 168 -10.80 28.32 22.69
N ALA A 169 -10.37 29.57 22.47
CA ALA A 169 -11.25 30.75 22.50
C ALA A 169 -12.16 30.85 21.26
N THR A 170 -11.73 30.32 20.11
CA THR A 170 -12.48 30.36 18.83
C THR A 170 -13.29 29.09 18.56
N ARG A 171 -13.44 28.21 19.56
CA ARG A 171 -14.24 26.99 19.45
C ARG A 171 -15.71 27.24 19.77
N ALA A 172 -16.63 26.70 18.96
CA ALA A 172 -18.08 26.82 19.20
C ALA A 172 -18.50 26.15 20.53
N THR A 173 -17.79 25.11 20.94
CA THR A 173 -17.96 24.40 22.23
C THR A 173 -17.07 24.94 23.36
N GLY A 174 -16.28 25.99 23.09
CA GLY A 174 -15.32 26.58 24.02
C GLY A 174 -14.35 25.55 24.61
N GLY A 175 -14.27 25.48 25.94
CA GLY A 175 -13.41 24.54 26.65
C GLY A 175 -13.85 23.06 26.61
N ARG A 176 -15.00 22.73 26.01
CA ARG A 176 -15.55 21.35 25.98
C ARG A 176 -15.10 20.58 24.73
N VAL A 177 -15.41 19.28 24.72
CA VAL A 177 -15.46 18.44 23.51
C VAL A 177 -16.80 18.70 22.82
N GLY A 178 -16.83 18.71 21.49
CA GLY A 178 -18.08 18.86 20.74
C GLY A 178 -18.86 17.58 20.56
N ALA A 179 -19.66 17.52 19.49
CA ALA A 179 -20.13 16.24 18.98
C ALA A 179 -18.93 15.32 18.72
N LEU A 180 -19.08 14.01 18.93
CA LEU A 180 -18.04 13.04 18.55
C LEU A 180 -17.81 13.06 17.03
N GLN A 181 -18.85 13.37 16.24
CA GLN A 181 -18.78 13.60 14.80
C GLN A 181 -19.74 14.76 14.44
N ALA A 182 -19.27 16.01 14.49
CA ALA A 182 -20.08 17.20 14.18
C ALA A 182 -20.45 17.31 12.69
N LEU A 183 -19.68 16.68 11.80
CA LEU A 183 -19.88 16.69 10.35
C LEU A 183 -19.91 15.27 9.80
N ALA A 184 -20.85 15.00 8.91
CA ALA A 184 -20.80 13.91 7.95
C ALA A 184 -20.90 14.46 6.52
N VAL A 185 -20.03 14.03 5.60
CA VAL A 185 -20.14 14.33 4.16
C VAL A 185 -20.26 13.02 3.39
N ARG A 186 -21.19 12.92 2.43
CA ARG A 186 -21.33 11.69 1.64
C ARG A 186 -21.61 11.87 0.15
N ASP A 187 -21.27 10.83 -0.60
CA ASP A 187 -21.72 10.55 -1.98
C ASP A 187 -21.41 11.67 -3.01
N GLY A 188 -20.13 11.99 -3.18
CA GLY A 188 -19.70 13.00 -4.17
C GLY A 188 -18.20 13.23 -4.25
N THR A 189 -17.82 14.37 -4.81
CA THR A 189 -16.41 14.73 -5.08
C THR A 189 -16.03 16.05 -4.42
N PHE A 190 -14.78 16.15 -3.96
CA PHE A 190 -14.10 17.40 -3.61
C PHE A 190 -12.94 17.63 -4.59
N ASP A 191 -13.01 18.74 -5.32
CA ASP A 191 -12.02 19.20 -6.29
C ASP A 191 -11.23 20.38 -5.69
N GLY A 192 -9.98 20.13 -5.33
CA GLY A 192 -9.11 21.12 -4.70
C GLY A 192 -8.52 22.16 -5.65
N ARG A 193 -8.68 21.98 -6.97
CA ARG A 193 -8.05 22.79 -8.04
C ARG A 193 -6.51 22.90 -7.95
N GLY A 194 -5.86 21.98 -7.25
CA GLY A 194 -4.45 22.02 -6.90
C GLY A 194 -4.23 21.81 -5.39
N THR A 195 -2.99 21.50 -4.99
CA THR A 195 -2.67 21.16 -3.59
C THR A 195 -2.63 22.33 -2.61
N THR A 196 -3.33 23.41 -2.92
CA THR A 196 -3.50 24.58 -2.05
C THR A 196 -4.80 24.54 -1.26
N ALA A 197 -5.63 23.49 -1.39
CA ALA A 197 -6.91 23.36 -0.69
C ALA A 197 -7.09 22.01 0.02
N GLY A 198 -7.85 22.01 1.12
CA GLY A 198 -8.37 20.83 1.81
C GLY A 198 -9.85 20.97 2.17
N LEU A 199 -10.56 19.84 2.32
CA LEU A 199 -12.01 19.89 2.54
C LEU A 199 -12.36 20.26 3.98
N VAL A 200 -11.86 19.52 4.99
CA VAL A 200 -12.25 19.70 6.40
C VAL A 200 -11.05 19.98 7.32
N LEU A 201 -11.08 21.12 8.02
CA LEU A 201 -10.22 21.39 9.19
C LEU A 201 -11.10 21.37 10.44
N ALA A 202 -11.18 20.20 11.08
CA ALA A 202 -12.00 20.00 12.27
C ALA A 202 -11.33 20.50 13.55
N HIS A 203 -12.11 20.87 14.56
CA HIS A 203 -11.57 21.42 15.81
C HIS A 203 -12.20 20.72 17.01
N ARG A 204 -11.47 19.79 17.65
CA ARG A 204 -11.96 19.01 18.82
C ARG A 204 -13.32 18.31 18.57
N THR A 205 -13.47 17.76 17.37
CA THR A 205 -14.60 16.96 16.88
C THR A 205 -14.07 15.98 15.83
N GLY A 206 -14.67 14.78 15.74
CA GLY A 206 -14.49 13.92 14.57
C GLY A 206 -15.28 14.39 13.35
N THR A 207 -15.04 13.73 12.23
CA THR A 207 -15.78 13.88 10.97
C THR A 207 -16.07 12.50 10.37
N GLU A 208 -17.21 12.33 9.72
CA GLU A 208 -17.55 11.14 8.92
C GLU A 208 -17.51 11.47 7.43
N LEU A 209 -16.87 10.65 6.62
CA LEU A 209 -16.80 10.82 5.16
C LEU A 209 -17.15 9.48 4.50
N THR A 210 -18.16 9.44 3.64
CA THR A 210 -18.66 8.20 3.03
C THR A 210 -18.77 8.35 1.52
N ASN A 211 -18.10 7.49 0.73
CA ASN A 211 -18.10 7.55 -0.74
C ASN A 211 -17.70 8.96 -1.29
N VAL A 212 -16.72 9.61 -0.64
CA VAL A 212 -16.19 10.92 -1.04
C VAL A 212 -14.88 10.75 -1.80
N THR A 213 -14.81 11.28 -3.02
CA THR A 213 -13.58 11.31 -3.83
C THR A 213 -12.88 12.66 -3.70
N MET A 214 -11.64 12.67 -3.20
CA MET A 214 -10.72 13.80 -3.25
C MET A 214 -9.99 13.83 -4.61
N VAL A 215 -9.98 14.98 -5.28
CA VAL A 215 -9.29 15.20 -6.56
C VAL A 215 -8.38 16.42 -6.43
N GLY A 216 -7.09 16.24 -6.71
CA GLY A 216 -6.13 17.35 -6.88
C GLY A 216 -6.07 18.29 -5.67
N ALA A 217 -6.01 17.74 -4.45
CA ALA A 217 -6.11 18.50 -3.20
C ALA A 217 -5.06 18.06 -2.17
N ARG A 218 -4.84 18.88 -1.14
CA ARG A 218 -3.81 18.66 -0.10
C ARG A 218 -4.23 17.60 0.92
N ALA A 219 -5.46 17.68 1.42
CA ALA A 219 -6.00 16.81 2.45
C ALA A 219 -7.54 16.76 2.40
N LEU A 220 -8.15 15.58 2.54
CA LEU A 220 -9.61 15.48 2.66
C LEU A 220 -10.07 15.80 4.09
N VAL A 221 -9.32 15.39 5.12
CA VAL A 221 -9.55 15.84 6.51
C VAL A 221 -8.26 16.02 7.32
N THR A 222 -8.22 17.06 8.14
CA THR A 222 -7.29 17.28 9.25
C THR A 222 -8.04 17.75 10.51
N TRP A 223 -7.35 17.86 11.63
CA TRP A 223 -7.94 18.43 12.85
C TRP A 223 -6.94 19.13 13.79
N ALA A 224 -7.46 20.12 14.50
CA ALA A 224 -6.81 20.94 15.52
C ALA A 224 -7.22 20.52 16.95
N ASP A 225 -6.29 20.70 17.90
CA ASP A 225 -6.35 20.25 19.31
C ASP A 225 -6.49 18.73 19.47
N TYR A 226 -7.61 18.17 19.02
CA TYR A 226 -7.93 16.74 19.17
C TYR A 226 -8.99 16.27 18.15
N SER A 227 -9.11 14.96 17.96
CA SER A 227 -10.29 14.31 17.36
C SER A 227 -10.51 12.94 17.99
N ASP A 228 -11.76 12.66 18.35
CA ASP A 228 -12.25 11.30 18.56
C ASP A 228 -12.99 10.84 17.30
N ALA A 229 -13.00 9.54 17.01
CA ALA A 229 -13.97 8.88 16.12
C ALA A 229 -14.16 9.49 14.71
N THR A 230 -13.11 10.08 14.10
CA THR A 230 -13.12 10.37 12.66
C THR A 230 -13.21 9.08 11.86
N ARG A 231 -14.07 9.03 10.84
CA ARG A 231 -14.33 7.85 10.01
C ARG A 231 -14.35 8.19 8.53
N LEU A 232 -13.69 7.37 7.72
CA LEU A 232 -13.72 7.43 6.26
C LEU A 232 -14.12 6.06 5.72
N THR A 233 -15.15 6.01 4.87
CA THR A 233 -15.71 4.77 4.32
C THR A 233 -15.80 4.87 2.80
N GLY A 234 -15.02 4.08 2.06
CA GLY A 234 -15.00 4.12 0.59
C GLY A 234 -14.45 5.42 -0.01
N CYS A 235 -13.69 6.20 0.76
CA CYS A 235 -13.10 7.45 0.27
C CYS A 235 -11.93 7.19 -0.68
N HIS A 236 -11.81 8.01 -1.74
CA HIS A 236 -10.82 7.84 -2.80
C HIS A 236 -9.96 9.10 -2.98
N ALA A 237 -8.62 8.98 -3.00
CA ALA A 237 -7.72 10.10 -3.35
C ALA A 237 -7.18 9.97 -4.77
N ARG A 238 -7.26 11.05 -5.56
CA ARG A 238 -6.87 11.15 -6.97
C ARG A 238 -6.00 12.38 -7.21
N HIS A 239 -5.02 12.28 -8.13
CA HIS A 239 -4.21 13.45 -8.54
C HIS A 239 -5.00 14.48 -9.36
N GLY A 240 -6.04 14.04 -10.09
CA GLY A 240 -6.78 14.92 -11.00
C GLY A 240 -6.02 15.23 -12.30
N GLU A 241 -6.35 16.36 -12.92
CA GLU A 241 -5.63 16.91 -14.07
C GLU A 241 -4.58 17.92 -13.58
N GLY A 242 -3.32 17.50 -13.48
CA GLY A 242 -2.23 18.34 -12.96
C GLY A 242 -0.90 17.60 -12.82
N GLU A 243 0.06 18.24 -12.16
CA GLU A 243 1.30 17.58 -11.73
C GLU A 243 1.05 16.62 -10.55
N ARG A 244 1.89 15.60 -10.41
CA ARG A 244 1.79 14.65 -9.29
C ARG A 244 2.18 15.32 -7.98
N HIS A 245 1.42 15.04 -6.92
CA HIS A 245 1.58 15.68 -5.62
C HIS A 245 1.56 14.68 -4.45
N ASP A 246 1.67 15.18 -3.21
CA ASP A 246 1.81 14.39 -1.97
C ASP A 246 0.55 14.43 -1.08
N GLY A 247 -0.63 14.63 -1.68
CA GLY A 247 -1.89 14.81 -0.94
C GLY A 247 -2.35 13.56 -0.19
N ALA A 248 -3.19 13.75 0.83
CA ALA A 248 -3.64 12.68 1.73
C ALA A 248 -5.18 12.59 1.87
N LEU A 249 -5.74 11.41 2.11
CA LEU A 249 -7.12 11.34 2.64
C LEU A 249 -7.17 11.91 4.07
N VAL A 250 -6.22 11.52 4.92
CA VAL A 250 -6.08 12.03 6.29
C VAL A 250 -4.66 12.54 6.51
N GLU A 251 -4.50 13.79 6.92
CA GLU A 251 -3.22 14.30 7.42
C GLU A 251 -3.41 14.89 8.82
N GLN A 252 -2.95 14.15 9.83
CA GLN A 252 -3.13 14.46 11.24
C GLN A 252 -2.04 15.40 11.75
N VAL A 253 -2.42 16.61 12.18
CA VAL A 253 -1.50 17.59 12.78
C VAL A 253 -1.55 17.60 14.31
N ALA A 254 -2.70 17.29 14.91
CA ALA A 254 -2.90 17.18 16.36
C ALA A 254 -3.22 15.73 16.81
N PRO A 255 -3.08 15.37 18.10
CA PRO A 255 -3.42 14.02 18.60
C PRO A 255 -4.88 13.62 18.33
N GLY A 256 -5.20 12.33 18.45
CA GLY A 256 -6.56 11.86 18.25
C GLY A 256 -6.67 10.34 18.30
N ASP A 257 -7.85 9.86 18.69
CA ASP A 257 -8.09 8.47 19.08
C ASP A 257 -9.25 7.87 18.26
N GLY A 258 -9.13 6.60 17.86
CA GLY A 258 -10.20 5.84 17.22
C GLY A 258 -10.52 6.22 15.76
N LEU A 259 -9.54 6.71 15.00
CA LEU A 259 -9.66 6.91 13.55
C LEU A 259 -9.97 5.59 12.84
N VAL A 260 -10.98 5.58 11.96
CA VAL A 260 -11.29 4.42 11.08
C VAL A 260 -11.20 4.83 9.61
N LEU A 261 -10.45 4.07 8.84
CA LEU A 261 -10.43 4.10 7.37
C LEU A 261 -10.90 2.71 6.89
N SER A 262 -12.09 2.64 6.27
CA SER A 262 -12.70 1.39 5.77
C SER A 262 -12.91 1.45 4.25
N GLY A 263 -12.42 0.45 3.52
CA GLY A 263 -12.60 0.31 2.07
C GLY A 263 -11.94 1.39 1.19
N CYS A 264 -11.22 2.36 1.78
CA CYS A 264 -10.62 3.50 1.09
C CYS A 264 -9.52 3.10 0.08
N LYS A 265 -9.22 4.00 -0.87
CA LYS A 265 -8.07 3.89 -1.80
C LYS A 265 -7.42 5.25 -2.06
N ALA A 266 -6.11 5.25 -2.32
CA ALA A 266 -5.39 6.41 -2.84
C ALA A 266 -4.67 6.04 -4.14
N ASP A 267 -4.61 6.97 -5.09
CA ASP A 267 -3.72 6.86 -6.24
C ASP A 267 -2.26 6.90 -5.81
N ALA A 268 -1.39 6.25 -6.58
CA ALA A 268 0.00 6.07 -6.22
C ALA A 268 0.76 7.40 -6.02
N GLY A 269 1.63 7.43 -5.01
CA GLY A 269 2.32 8.64 -4.56
C GLY A 269 1.52 9.44 -3.51
N LEU A 270 0.18 9.41 -3.57
CA LEU A 270 -0.69 9.99 -2.54
C LEU A 270 -0.73 9.11 -1.29
N PHE A 271 -1.17 9.69 -0.20
CA PHE A 271 -1.29 9.05 1.10
C PHE A 271 -2.72 8.57 1.38
N THR A 272 -2.84 7.34 1.83
CA THR A 272 -4.03 6.90 2.57
C THR A 272 -4.11 7.64 3.90
N ALA A 273 -2.98 7.77 4.61
CA ALA A 273 -2.91 8.53 5.86
C ALA A 273 -1.49 8.99 6.22
N ARG A 274 -1.39 10.19 6.77
CA ARG A 274 -0.23 10.72 7.51
C ARG A 274 -0.66 10.93 8.95
N LEU A 275 -0.33 9.99 9.84
CA LEU A 275 -0.79 9.97 11.23
C LEU A 275 0.32 10.41 12.19
N ARG A 276 -0.03 11.26 13.16
CA ARG A 276 0.89 11.80 14.17
C ARG A 276 0.22 11.77 15.53
N ARG A 277 0.78 11.00 16.48
CA ARG A 277 0.21 10.81 17.83
C ARG A 277 -1.23 10.27 17.81
N CYS A 278 -1.53 9.39 16.85
CA CYS A 278 -2.81 8.69 16.73
C CYS A 278 -2.87 7.49 17.68
N ARG A 279 -4.03 7.19 18.25
CA ARG A 279 -4.23 5.97 19.07
C ARG A 279 -5.39 5.11 18.58
N GLY A 280 -5.18 3.80 18.54
CA GLY A 280 -6.23 2.83 18.20
C GLY A 280 -6.80 3.00 16.78
N ALA A 281 -6.02 3.54 15.85
CA ALA A 281 -6.45 3.75 14.49
C ALA A 281 -6.56 2.42 13.73
N VAL A 282 -7.62 2.26 12.94
CA VAL A 282 -7.87 1.08 12.09
C VAL A 282 -7.86 1.49 10.63
N VAL A 283 -6.99 0.88 9.83
CA VAL A 283 -6.86 1.07 8.38
C VAL A 283 -7.19 -0.25 7.69
N ASP A 284 -8.48 -0.49 7.48
CA ASP A 284 -9.04 -1.64 6.77
C ASP A 284 -9.36 -1.22 5.33
N ALA A 285 -8.48 -1.49 4.38
CA ALA A 285 -8.54 -0.82 3.07
C ALA A 285 -8.22 -1.76 1.92
N ASN A 286 -9.13 -1.81 0.93
CA ASN A 286 -9.03 -2.68 -0.24
C ASN A 286 -7.68 -2.55 -0.94
N VAL A 287 -7.28 -1.30 -1.21
CA VAL A 287 -5.94 -0.97 -1.68
C VAL A 287 -5.47 0.31 -1.02
N THR A 288 -4.33 0.26 -0.34
CA THR A 288 -3.71 1.41 0.29
C THR A 288 -2.67 2.06 -0.63
N GLY A 289 -2.73 3.40 -0.74
CA GLY A 289 -1.57 4.22 -1.06
C GLY A 289 -0.77 4.53 0.22
N ARG A 290 0.16 5.50 0.17
CA ARG A 290 1.20 5.66 1.19
C ARG A 290 0.67 5.86 2.63
N LEU A 291 1.41 5.35 3.60
CA LEU A 291 1.15 5.50 5.03
C LEU A 291 2.41 6.06 5.72
N GLU A 292 2.23 7.09 6.55
CA GLU A 292 3.27 7.63 7.43
C GLU A 292 2.73 7.65 8.86
N LEU A 293 3.44 7.03 9.81
CA LEU A 293 3.04 6.90 11.22
C LEU A 293 4.15 7.44 12.13
N ASP A 294 3.90 8.53 12.87
CA ASP A 294 4.83 9.07 13.88
C ASP A 294 4.19 9.11 15.28
N ARG A 295 4.87 8.52 16.28
CA ARG A 295 4.42 8.42 17.69
C ARG A 295 3.00 7.88 17.87
N CYS A 296 2.55 6.99 16.99
CA CYS A 296 1.21 6.40 17.03
C CYS A 296 1.19 5.11 17.89
N THR A 297 0.05 4.77 18.48
CA THR A 297 -0.08 3.66 19.44
C THR A 297 -1.25 2.75 19.09
N GLY A 298 -1.01 1.44 19.00
CA GLY A 298 -2.07 0.46 18.72
C GLY A 298 -2.72 0.62 17.34
N VAL A 299 -1.95 1.01 16.31
CA VAL A 299 -2.46 1.11 14.94
C VAL A 299 -2.62 -0.28 14.35
N LEU A 300 -3.79 -0.59 13.79
CA LEU A 300 -4.07 -1.82 13.05
C LEU A 300 -4.22 -1.49 11.56
N VAL A 301 -3.49 -2.20 10.71
CA VAL A 301 -3.55 -2.06 9.25
C VAL A 301 -3.91 -3.42 8.65
N GLN A 302 -5.09 -3.48 8.03
CA GLN A 302 -5.59 -4.61 7.24
C GLN A 302 -5.75 -4.13 5.80
N GLY A 303 -4.63 -4.05 5.08
CA GLY A 303 -4.64 -3.64 3.68
C GLY A 303 -4.83 -4.86 2.80
N GLY A 304 -5.89 -4.93 1.98
CA GLY A 304 -6.07 -6.01 1.00
C GLY A 304 -4.81 -6.17 0.15
N HIS A 305 -4.37 -5.05 -0.46
CA HIS A 305 -2.97 -4.86 -0.86
C HIS A 305 -2.47 -3.43 -0.53
N GLN A 306 -1.15 -3.28 -0.41
CA GLN A 306 -0.43 -2.00 -0.38
C GLN A 306 0.13 -1.73 -1.78
N GLU A 307 -0.44 -0.78 -2.52
CA GLU A 307 -0.06 -0.41 -3.89
C GLU A 307 0.48 1.03 -3.94
N CYS A 308 1.76 1.22 -3.62
CA CYS A 308 2.49 2.49 -3.81
C CYS A 308 2.72 2.88 -5.29
N SER A 309 1.95 2.31 -6.22
CA SER A 309 2.33 1.86 -7.57
C SER A 309 3.52 0.90 -7.63
N ILE A 310 3.62 0.28 -8.80
CA ILE A 310 4.75 -0.49 -9.31
C ILE A 310 5.90 0.50 -9.62
N GLY A 311 6.51 1.10 -8.58
CA GLY A 311 7.46 2.21 -8.70
C GLY A 311 8.24 2.51 -7.43
N ASP A 312 9.06 3.55 -7.48
CA ASP A 312 10.25 3.73 -6.63
C ASP A 312 9.96 4.45 -5.29
N HIS A 313 8.87 4.07 -4.60
CA HIS A 313 8.42 4.72 -3.36
C HIS A 313 8.08 3.72 -2.25
N THR A 314 8.53 4.00 -1.03
CA THR A 314 8.13 3.24 0.16
C THR A 314 6.65 3.42 0.47
N ALA A 315 5.95 2.28 0.63
CA ALA A 315 4.53 2.26 0.92
C ALA A 315 4.21 2.71 2.36
N VAL A 316 4.97 2.23 3.35
CA VAL A 316 4.74 2.58 4.77
C VAL A 316 6.01 3.03 5.47
N VAL A 317 5.95 4.17 6.16
CA VAL A 317 7.03 4.65 7.04
C VAL A 317 6.54 4.69 8.48
N VAL A 318 7.30 4.06 9.38
CA VAL A 318 6.99 3.90 10.79
C VAL A 318 8.08 4.57 11.63
N ARG A 319 7.69 5.50 12.50
CA ARG A 319 8.57 6.21 13.43
C ARG A 319 7.96 6.21 14.82
N ARG A 320 8.70 5.75 15.83
CA ARG A 320 8.30 5.78 17.25
C ARG A 320 6.90 5.18 17.50
N SER A 321 6.45 4.24 16.67
CA SER A 321 5.04 3.85 16.58
C SER A 321 4.80 2.36 16.79
N GLN A 322 3.71 2.03 17.49
CA GLN A 322 3.22 0.66 17.65
C GLN A 322 2.18 0.37 16.56
N VAL A 323 2.52 -0.51 15.62
CA VAL A 323 1.68 -0.85 14.45
C VAL A 323 1.65 -2.36 14.22
N THR A 324 0.45 -2.89 13.94
CA THR A 324 0.23 -4.26 13.51
C THR A 324 -0.35 -4.27 12.10
N PHE A 325 0.38 -4.83 11.15
CA PHE A 325 -0.12 -5.19 9.84
C PHE A 325 -0.65 -6.62 9.91
N ARG A 326 -1.90 -6.84 9.50
CA ARG A 326 -2.55 -8.15 9.57
C ARG A 326 -3.16 -8.52 8.23
N GLN A 327 -2.81 -9.71 7.73
CA GLN A 327 -3.25 -10.26 6.45
C GLN A 327 -2.90 -9.38 5.23
N THR A 328 -2.00 -8.41 5.42
CA THR A 328 -1.65 -7.39 4.41
C THR A 328 -0.69 -7.94 3.36
N ALA A 329 -1.04 -7.77 2.08
CA ALA A 329 -0.12 -7.98 0.97
C ALA A 329 0.67 -6.70 0.64
N PHE A 330 1.98 -6.80 0.52
CA PHE A 330 2.89 -5.70 0.21
C PHE A 330 3.52 -5.91 -1.16
N TYR A 331 3.21 -5.03 -2.12
CA TYR A 331 3.91 -5.04 -3.41
C TYR A 331 5.30 -4.41 -3.26
N CYS A 332 6.34 -5.17 -3.55
CA CYS A 332 7.71 -4.67 -3.50
C CYS A 332 8.03 -3.75 -4.70
N ALA A 333 8.79 -2.69 -4.44
CA ALA A 333 9.25 -1.76 -5.48
C ALA A 333 10.07 -2.48 -6.56
N ARG A 334 10.13 -1.89 -7.76
CA ARG A 334 11.03 -2.34 -8.85
C ARG A 334 12.45 -1.77 -8.73
N ASP A 335 12.66 -0.77 -7.87
CA ASP A 335 13.98 -0.44 -7.35
C ASP A 335 14.35 -1.36 -6.19
N GLY A 336 15.40 -2.15 -6.36
CA GLY A 336 15.96 -3.06 -5.35
C GLY A 336 16.47 -2.40 -4.07
N ARG A 337 16.48 -1.06 -3.99
CA ARG A 337 16.87 -0.30 -2.79
C ARG A 337 15.68 0.21 -1.98
N THR A 338 14.51 0.37 -2.59
CA THR A 338 13.35 1.01 -1.95
C THR A 338 12.53 0.00 -1.15
N PRO A 339 12.45 0.13 0.19
CA PRO A 339 11.71 -0.82 1.02
C PRO A 339 10.20 -0.59 0.93
N ALA A 340 9.39 -1.65 1.05
CA ALA A 340 7.94 -1.52 1.20
C ALA A 340 7.56 -0.90 2.56
N VAL A 341 8.22 -1.35 3.64
CA VAL A 341 8.11 -0.81 5.00
C VAL A 341 9.46 -0.26 5.46
N LEU A 342 9.49 1.00 5.89
CA LEU A 342 10.65 1.66 6.48
C LEU A 342 10.41 1.92 7.97
N VAL A 343 11.34 1.50 8.83
CA VAL A 343 11.44 1.97 10.23
C VAL A 343 12.56 2.99 10.32
N ASP A 344 12.23 4.13 10.93
CA ASP A 344 13.10 5.31 11.03
C ASP A 344 12.95 5.97 12.41
N ASP A 345 13.44 5.28 13.45
CA ASP A 345 13.42 5.75 14.84
C ASP A 345 14.69 6.53 15.19
N ASP A 346 14.49 7.72 15.77
CA ASP A 346 15.53 8.51 16.43
C ASP A 346 16.28 7.66 17.50
N PRO A 347 17.58 7.33 17.31
CA PRO A 347 18.31 6.45 18.22
C PRO A 347 18.49 7.01 19.63
N ALA A 348 18.32 8.33 19.82
CA ALA A 348 18.36 9.01 21.11
C ALA A 348 16.95 9.50 21.56
N GLY A 349 15.90 9.12 20.84
CA GLY A 349 14.53 9.47 21.14
C GLY A 349 13.97 8.75 22.38
N PRO A 350 12.91 9.28 23.02
CA PRO A 350 12.30 8.65 24.20
C PRO A 350 11.36 7.47 23.87
N ASP A 351 11.04 7.28 22.58
CA ASP A 351 10.02 6.37 22.07
C ASP A 351 10.66 5.44 21.01
N ALA A 352 10.12 4.22 20.84
CA ALA A 352 10.57 3.26 19.83
C ALA A 352 9.41 2.68 19.02
N SER A 353 9.67 2.23 17.80
CA SER A 353 8.69 1.50 16.99
C SER A 353 8.57 0.04 17.42
N GLN A 354 7.34 -0.46 17.39
CA GLN A 354 7.02 -1.89 17.49
C GLN A 354 6.19 -2.25 16.27
N VAL A 355 6.81 -2.93 15.30
CA VAL A 355 6.17 -3.36 14.06
C VAL A 355 5.80 -4.83 14.18
N ARG A 356 4.53 -5.17 13.94
CA ARG A 356 4.06 -6.55 13.85
C ARG A 356 3.55 -6.85 12.45
N LEU A 357 3.93 -7.98 11.89
CA LEU A 357 3.45 -8.54 10.62
C LEU A 357 2.78 -9.88 10.95
N GLU A 358 1.47 -9.97 10.78
CA GLU A 358 0.66 -11.14 11.12
C GLU A 358 -0.01 -11.70 9.85
N ALA A 359 0.42 -12.88 9.39
CA ALA A 359 -0.06 -13.52 8.15
C ALA A 359 0.07 -12.64 6.88
N CYS A 360 1.06 -11.75 6.85
CA CYS A 360 1.35 -10.85 5.73
C CYS A 360 2.01 -11.56 4.54
N VAL A 361 1.89 -10.96 3.35
CA VAL A 361 2.48 -11.48 2.11
C VAL A 361 3.39 -10.43 1.47
N GLU A 362 4.61 -10.81 1.16
CA GLU A 362 5.54 -10.06 0.30
C GLU A 362 5.27 -10.43 -1.17
N VAL A 363 5.02 -9.47 -2.05
CA VAL A 363 4.57 -9.71 -3.43
C VAL A 363 5.55 -9.11 -4.45
N HIS A 364 6.16 -9.98 -5.25
CA HIS A 364 7.07 -9.64 -6.35
C HIS A 364 6.31 -9.63 -7.68
N LEU A 365 6.51 -8.59 -8.50
CA LEU A 365 5.70 -8.30 -9.70
C LEU A 365 6.51 -8.41 -10.99
N HIS A 366 6.55 -9.63 -11.52
CA HIS A 366 7.31 -9.96 -12.71
C HIS A 366 6.59 -9.47 -13.98
N ASP A 367 7.29 -8.63 -14.76
CA ASP A 367 6.98 -8.42 -16.16
C ASP A 367 7.69 -9.50 -16.98
N ALA A 368 7.00 -10.10 -17.95
CA ALA A 368 7.57 -11.11 -18.85
C ALA A 368 8.81 -10.63 -19.65
N ARG A 369 9.09 -9.32 -19.64
CA ARG A 369 10.29 -8.69 -20.22
C ARG A 369 11.48 -8.58 -19.27
N ASP A 370 11.24 -8.50 -17.95
CA ASP A 370 12.21 -8.02 -16.96
C ASP A 370 12.26 -8.92 -15.71
N ALA A 371 12.32 -10.25 -15.93
CA ALA A 371 12.34 -11.27 -14.87
C ALA A 371 13.57 -11.19 -13.92
N ASP A 372 14.61 -10.46 -14.32
CA ASP A 372 15.83 -10.21 -13.53
C ASP A 372 15.77 -8.87 -12.74
N THR A 373 14.61 -8.22 -12.65
CA THR A 373 14.44 -6.99 -11.84
C THR A 373 14.59 -7.31 -10.35
N ALA A 374 15.65 -6.79 -9.72
CA ALA A 374 15.82 -6.89 -8.27
C ALA A 374 14.72 -6.08 -7.55
N HIS A 375 13.82 -6.79 -6.87
CA HIS A 375 12.77 -6.17 -6.07
C HIS A 375 13.32 -5.56 -4.77
N GLY A 376 12.72 -4.43 -4.36
CA GLY A 376 13.03 -3.79 -3.09
C GLY A 376 12.59 -4.64 -1.89
N PRO A 377 13.25 -4.53 -0.73
CA PRO A 377 12.96 -5.39 0.42
C PRO A 377 11.59 -5.11 1.04
N LEU A 378 10.96 -6.11 1.65
CA LEU A 378 9.74 -5.90 2.45
C LEU A 378 10.00 -4.89 3.58
N LEU A 379 11.15 -4.99 4.25
CA LEU A 379 11.47 -4.19 5.42
C LEU A 379 12.90 -3.62 5.37
N HIS A 380 13.03 -2.33 5.69
CA HIS A 380 14.30 -1.73 6.06
C HIS A 380 14.18 -1.01 7.40
N VAL A 381 15.25 -1.06 8.20
CA VAL A 381 15.40 -0.26 9.42
C VAL A 381 16.61 0.65 9.22
N ALA A 382 16.36 1.91 8.89
CA ALA A 382 17.40 2.90 8.61
C ALA A 382 18.00 3.47 9.91
N SER A 383 17.14 3.68 10.90
CA SER A 383 17.48 4.18 12.24
C SER A 383 16.61 3.47 13.28
N ALA A 384 17.16 3.22 14.47
CA ALA A 384 16.56 2.38 15.50
C ALA A 384 16.92 2.86 16.92
N HIS A 385 15.91 3.00 17.78
CA HIS A 385 16.12 3.11 19.22
C HIS A 385 16.52 1.74 19.81
N ASP A 386 17.07 1.71 21.02
CA ASP A 386 17.50 0.46 21.69
C ASP A 386 16.32 -0.45 22.11
N LEU A 387 15.06 0.04 21.99
CA LEU A 387 13.83 -0.71 22.24
C LEU A 387 13.00 -0.98 20.96
N THR A 388 13.57 -0.77 19.77
CA THR A 388 12.86 -1.04 18.50
C THR A 388 12.67 -2.55 18.29
N GLU A 389 11.42 -2.96 18.05
CA GLU A 389 11.03 -4.37 17.85
C GLU A 389 10.33 -4.56 16.50
N VAL A 390 10.69 -5.64 15.79
CA VAL A 390 10.00 -6.13 14.59
C VAL A 390 9.61 -7.58 14.83
N ARG A 391 8.32 -7.91 14.72
CA ARG A 391 7.81 -9.27 14.88
C ARG A 391 7.08 -9.73 13.62
N ALA A 392 7.38 -10.93 13.15
CA ALA A 392 6.89 -11.48 11.90
C ALA A 392 6.37 -12.91 12.11
N ASP A 393 5.05 -13.04 12.25
CA ASP A 393 4.35 -14.32 12.42
C ASP A 393 3.63 -14.72 11.12
N ASP A 394 4.05 -15.82 10.50
CA ASP A 394 3.53 -16.36 9.23
C ASP A 394 3.62 -15.41 8.02
N VAL A 395 4.72 -14.65 7.92
CA VAL A 395 5.05 -13.90 6.69
C VAL A 395 5.56 -14.85 5.60
N ARG A 396 5.19 -14.56 4.34
CA ARG A 396 5.45 -15.41 3.16
C ARG A 396 5.74 -14.54 1.93
N ALA A 397 6.59 -15.01 1.02
CA ALA A 397 6.79 -14.40 -0.30
C ALA A 397 5.95 -15.09 -1.39
N VAL A 398 5.45 -14.30 -2.35
CA VAL A 398 4.84 -14.77 -3.60
C VAL A 398 5.32 -13.97 -4.81
N THR A 399 5.47 -14.66 -5.93
CA THR A 399 5.63 -14.08 -7.27
C THR A 399 4.26 -14.01 -7.95
N VAL A 400 3.97 -12.88 -8.60
CA VAL A 400 2.79 -12.67 -9.45
C VAL A 400 3.25 -12.25 -10.84
N ASP A 401 2.82 -12.99 -11.86
CA ASP A 401 3.05 -12.67 -13.26
C ASP A 401 2.04 -11.61 -13.72
N THR A 402 2.52 -10.49 -14.28
CA THR A 402 1.65 -9.45 -14.84
C THR A 402 0.86 -9.90 -16.07
N ALA A 403 1.23 -11.01 -16.72
CA ALA A 403 0.46 -11.65 -17.79
C ALA A 403 -0.67 -12.57 -17.28
N ASP A 404 -0.65 -12.97 -16.00
CA ASP A 404 -1.73 -13.70 -15.32
C ASP A 404 -1.84 -13.27 -13.84
N PRO A 405 -2.29 -12.04 -13.56
CA PRO A 405 -2.29 -11.46 -12.21
C PRO A 405 -3.26 -12.14 -11.22
N GLY A 406 -4.07 -13.09 -11.69
CA GLY A 406 -4.89 -13.97 -10.85
C GLY A 406 -4.11 -15.13 -10.23
N THR A 407 -2.93 -15.49 -10.76
CA THR A 407 -2.15 -16.64 -10.30
C THR A 407 -1.03 -16.21 -9.35
N TRP A 408 -1.29 -16.30 -8.04
CA TRP A 408 -0.31 -16.05 -6.99
C TRP A 408 0.53 -17.30 -6.74
N VAL A 409 1.85 -17.21 -6.88
CA VAL A 409 2.78 -18.35 -6.83
C VAL A 409 3.74 -18.21 -5.65
N ALA A 410 3.80 -19.21 -4.77
CA ALA A 410 4.75 -19.19 -3.66
C ALA A 410 6.21 -19.25 -4.16
N THR A 411 7.00 -18.22 -3.81
CA THR A 411 8.40 -18.06 -4.20
C THR A 411 9.32 -18.98 -3.37
N ALA A 412 10.50 -19.29 -3.90
CA ALA A 412 11.64 -19.56 -3.04
C ALA A 412 12.27 -18.23 -2.61
N GLY A 413 12.69 -18.12 -1.36
CA GLY A 413 13.14 -16.88 -0.75
C GLY A 413 13.10 -16.95 0.78
N PRO A 414 13.76 -16.01 1.48
CA PRO A 414 13.55 -15.84 2.91
C PRO A 414 12.08 -15.46 3.16
N ARG A 415 11.55 -15.76 4.35
CA ARG A 415 10.16 -15.39 4.71
C ARG A 415 9.88 -13.89 4.71
N LEU A 416 10.94 -13.09 4.77
CA LEU A 416 10.94 -11.63 4.76
C LEU A 416 12.27 -11.20 4.14
N THR A 417 12.23 -10.41 3.07
CA THR A 417 13.44 -9.72 2.60
C THR A 417 13.71 -8.49 3.45
N GLY A 418 14.97 -8.31 3.85
CA GLY A 418 15.37 -7.20 4.70
C GLY A 418 16.82 -6.78 4.48
N THR A 419 17.11 -5.50 4.68
CA THR A 419 18.42 -4.89 4.44
C THR A 419 18.93 -4.14 5.67
N GLY A 420 20.25 -3.90 5.71
CA GLY A 420 20.91 -3.35 6.90
C GLY A 420 21.09 -4.40 8.02
N PRO A 421 21.33 -3.96 9.26
CA PRO A 421 21.63 -4.87 10.38
C PRO A 421 20.54 -5.91 10.68
N VAL A 422 19.27 -5.56 10.45
CA VAL A 422 18.13 -6.48 10.59
C VAL A 422 18.18 -7.59 9.55
N GLY A 423 18.55 -7.30 8.30
CA GLY A 423 18.62 -8.31 7.23
C GLY A 423 19.55 -9.47 7.56
N ALA A 424 20.72 -9.19 8.14
CA ALA A 424 21.66 -10.21 8.59
C ALA A 424 21.12 -11.06 9.75
N ALA A 425 20.43 -10.44 10.73
CA ALA A 425 19.85 -11.16 11.86
C ALA A 425 18.63 -12.02 11.47
N VAL A 426 17.82 -11.55 10.51
CA VAL A 426 16.63 -12.27 10.01
C VAL A 426 17.00 -13.56 9.29
N GLN A 427 18.04 -13.54 8.44
CA GLN A 427 18.29 -14.58 7.44
C GLN A 427 18.33 -15.99 8.03
N ASP A 428 19.16 -16.26 9.04
CA ASP A 428 19.29 -17.62 9.58
C ASP A 428 18.02 -18.11 10.30
N VAL A 429 17.34 -17.25 11.06
CA VAL A 429 16.17 -17.66 11.88
C VAL A 429 14.90 -17.80 11.03
N ALA A 430 14.71 -16.92 10.05
CA ALA A 430 13.54 -16.93 9.15
C ALA A 430 13.49 -18.14 8.21
N LEU A 431 14.62 -18.80 7.96
CA LEU A 431 14.70 -20.07 7.23
C LEU A 431 14.07 -21.24 8.02
N LEU A 432 14.15 -21.21 9.35
CA LEU A 432 13.89 -22.39 10.19
C LEU A 432 12.53 -22.33 10.90
N ALA A 433 12.07 -21.13 11.25
CA ALA A 433 10.84 -20.91 12.01
C ALA A 433 9.62 -20.65 11.10
N ARG A 434 8.40 -20.75 11.65
CA ARG A 434 7.16 -20.25 11.02
C ARG A 434 6.88 -18.79 11.35
N GLY A 435 7.32 -18.34 12.51
CA GLY A 435 7.33 -16.95 12.93
C GLY A 435 8.61 -16.65 13.71
N PHE A 436 9.02 -15.39 13.70
CA PHE A 436 10.21 -14.91 14.40
C PHE A 436 10.02 -13.48 14.89
N ALA A 437 10.76 -13.11 15.94
CA ALA A 437 10.86 -11.74 16.43
C ALA A 437 12.32 -11.29 16.29
N VAL A 438 12.54 -10.10 15.74
CA VAL A 438 13.82 -9.42 15.69
C VAL A 438 13.72 -8.16 16.55
N SER A 439 14.48 -8.17 17.64
CA SER A 439 14.50 -7.09 18.62
C SER A 439 15.91 -6.55 18.74
N ARG A 440 16.04 -5.23 18.93
CA ARG A 440 17.31 -4.66 19.36
C ARG A 440 17.48 -4.94 20.86
N ARG A 441 18.63 -5.48 21.27
CA ARG A 441 18.98 -5.80 22.66
C ARG A 441 20.43 -5.44 22.92
N THR A 442 20.69 -4.65 23.96
CA THR A 442 22.05 -4.18 24.31
C THR A 442 22.81 -3.62 23.10
N GLY A 443 22.14 -2.78 22.30
CA GLY A 443 22.66 -2.18 21.07
C GLY A 443 22.75 -3.08 19.82
N ALA A 444 22.77 -4.41 19.99
CA ALA A 444 22.84 -5.41 18.90
C ALA A 444 21.45 -5.86 18.44
N TRP A 445 21.36 -6.52 17.29
CA TRP A 445 20.11 -7.11 16.79
C TRP A 445 20.07 -8.61 17.08
N CYS A 446 18.98 -9.07 17.70
CA CYS A 446 18.74 -10.46 18.06
C CYS A 446 17.47 -10.97 17.40
N ALA A 447 17.58 -12.07 16.65
CA ALA A 447 16.45 -12.78 16.08
C ALA A 447 16.14 -14.06 16.89
N GLU A 448 14.87 -14.27 17.21
CA GLU A 448 14.38 -15.41 17.99
C GLU A 448 13.16 -16.03 17.30
N ALA A 449 13.06 -17.36 17.27
CA ALA A 449 11.90 -18.06 16.71
C ALA A 449 10.70 -17.96 17.66
N THR A 450 9.58 -17.38 17.21
CA THR A 450 8.32 -17.31 17.99
C THR A 450 7.54 -18.63 17.93
N SER A 451 7.87 -19.50 16.97
CA SER A 451 7.32 -20.84 16.81
C SER A 451 8.39 -21.91 17.08
N ALA A 452 8.03 -22.99 17.77
CA ALA A 452 8.91 -24.16 17.89
C ALA A 452 9.34 -24.68 16.49
N PRO A 453 10.60 -25.10 16.32
CA PRO A 453 11.06 -25.69 15.06
C PRO A 453 10.30 -26.99 14.77
N ALA A 454 10.17 -27.33 13.47
CA ALA A 454 9.62 -28.62 13.10
C ALA A 454 10.50 -29.76 13.65
N VAL A 455 9.87 -30.82 14.17
CA VAL A 455 10.57 -31.97 14.75
C VAL A 455 11.57 -32.54 13.72
N PRO A 456 12.86 -32.72 14.08
CA PRO A 456 13.86 -33.26 13.15
C PRO A 456 13.46 -34.64 12.64
N GLY A 457 13.49 -34.77 11.31
CA GLY A 457 13.29 -36.01 10.58
C GLY A 457 14.04 -35.91 9.27
N ALA A 458 14.65 -37.02 8.83
CA ALA A 458 15.52 -37.02 7.65
C ALA A 458 14.80 -36.42 6.44
N PRO A 459 15.36 -35.38 5.79
CA PRO A 459 14.69 -34.67 4.70
C PRO A 459 14.46 -35.60 3.51
N ALA A 460 13.18 -35.79 3.16
CA ALA A 460 12.79 -36.57 2.01
C ALA A 460 13.24 -35.90 0.69
N ALA A 461 13.48 -36.72 -0.33
CA ALA A 461 13.84 -36.24 -1.66
C ALA A 461 12.71 -35.36 -2.27
N PRO A 462 13.03 -34.29 -3.03
CA PRO A 462 12.02 -33.51 -3.72
C PRO A 462 11.28 -34.30 -4.80
N ALA A 463 10.04 -33.95 -5.08
CA ALA A 463 9.52 -34.08 -6.45
C ALA A 463 9.97 -32.83 -7.23
N LEU A 464 10.66 -33.04 -8.36
CA LEU A 464 11.14 -31.98 -9.25
C LEU A 464 10.59 -32.21 -10.66
N ASP A 465 9.76 -31.27 -11.10
CA ASP A 465 9.29 -31.14 -12.48
C ASP A 465 10.05 -30.02 -13.18
N ALA A 466 10.33 -30.17 -14.47
CA ALA A 466 10.96 -29.13 -15.28
C ALA A 466 10.36 -29.10 -16.70
N GLU A 467 9.97 -27.92 -17.17
CA GLU A 467 9.24 -27.75 -18.43
C GLU A 467 9.64 -26.44 -19.16
N PRO A 468 9.43 -26.32 -20.48
CA PRO A 468 9.67 -25.08 -21.21
C PRO A 468 8.74 -23.97 -20.68
N ALA A 469 9.29 -22.85 -20.21
CA ALA A 469 8.47 -21.74 -19.72
C ALA A 469 7.61 -21.15 -20.86
N PRO A 470 6.27 -21.16 -20.78
CA PRO A 470 5.41 -20.66 -21.86
C PRO A 470 5.77 -19.22 -22.25
N GLY A 471 5.55 -18.83 -23.51
CA GLY A 471 6.03 -17.54 -24.05
C GLY A 471 5.41 -16.25 -23.47
N ARG A 472 4.54 -16.38 -22.45
CA ARG A 472 4.01 -15.30 -21.60
C ARG A 472 4.69 -15.29 -20.22
N ASP A 473 5.06 -16.47 -19.70
CA ASP A 473 5.69 -16.70 -18.40
C ASP A 473 7.18 -16.25 -18.38
N GLY A 474 7.69 -15.61 -19.45
CA GLY A 474 8.98 -14.90 -19.45
C GLY A 474 9.85 -15.01 -20.71
N ARG A 475 10.87 -14.15 -20.74
CA ARG A 475 12.09 -14.26 -21.57
C ARG A 475 13.30 -14.47 -20.66
N GLY A 476 14.35 -15.11 -21.18
CA GLY A 476 15.60 -15.32 -20.46
C GLY A 476 16.80 -15.50 -21.39
N GLY A 477 17.98 -15.53 -20.80
CA GLY A 477 19.28 -15.71 -21.45
C GLY A 477 19.70 -17.16 -21.68
N LEU A 478 18.88 -18.18 -21.36
CA LEU A 478 19.21 -19.56 -21.75
C LEU A 478 19.30 -19.65 -23.28
N ARG A 479 20.30 -20.38 -23.76
CA ARG A 479 20.46 -20.66 -25.19
C ARG A 479 19.18 -21.32 -25.73
N ALA A 480 18.46 -20.59 -26.59
CA ALA A 480 17.12 -21.00 -27.03
C ALA A 480 17.09 -22.42 -27.61
N ARG A 481 16.07 -23.19 -27.25
CA ARG A 481 15.87 -24.60 -27.66
C ARG A 481 16.97 -25.58 -27.23
N ARG A 482 17.85 -25.22 -26.27
CA ARG A 482 18.82 -26.15 -25.67
C ARG A 482 18.20 -26.98 -24.56
N GLU A 483 18.80 -28.13 -24.34
CA GLU A 483 18.37 -29.10 -23.34
C GLU A 483 19.24 -28.96 -22.09
N HIS A 484 18.58 -28.74 -20.96
CA HIS A 484 19.20 -28.47 -19.68
C HIS A 484 18.78 -29.55 -18.68
N THR A 485 19.75 -30.05 -17.92
CA THR A 485 19.50 -30.95 -16.80
C THR A 485 19.50 -30.12 -15.52
N TYR A 486 18.49 -30.34 -14.69
CA TYR A 486 18.37 -29.75 -13.36
C TYR A 486 18.47 -30.85 -12.31
N TRP A 487 19.11 -30.55 -11.19
CA TRP A 487 19.12 -31.40 -10.00
C TRP A 487 18.60 -30.61 -8.82
N ALA A 488 17.90 -31.28 -7.90
CA ALA A 488 17.40 -30.69 -6.67
C ALA A 488 17.62 -31.62 -5.47
N ALA A 489 17.97 -31.04 -4.33
CA ALA A 489 17.92 -31.65 -3.00
C ALA A 489 17.46 -30.59 -2.00
N VAL A 490 16.99 -30.98 -0.83
CA VAL A 490 16.63 -30.03 0.23
C VAL A 490 17.49 -30.21 1.47
N ARG A 491 17.81 -29.09 2.13
CA ARG A 491 18.53 -29.04 3.39
C ARG A 491 17.57 -28.71 4.52
N ALA A 492 17.58 -29.50 5.59
CA ALA A 492 16.79 -29.29 6.79
C ALA A 492 17.48 -28.33 7.78
N ALA A 493 16.78 -27.99 8.86
CA ALA A 493 17.24 -27.03 9.87
C ALA A 493 18.49 -27.49 10.65
N ASP A 494 18.73 -28.80 10.73
CA ASP A 494 19.91 -29.43 11.33
C ASP A 494 21.10 -29.54 10.36
N GLY A 495 20.98 -29.00 9.15
CA GLY A 495 21.97 -29.09 8.09
C GLY A 495 21.97 -30.41 7.29
N SER A 496 21.17 -31.41 7.70
CA SER A 496 21.03 -32.65 6.95
C SER A 496 20.43 -32.37 5.55
N THR A 497 20.80 -33.18 4.56
CA THR A 497 20.44 -32.96 3.15
C THR A 497 19.79 -34.21 2.56
N SER A 498 18.74 -34.03 1.76
CA SER A 498 18.00 -35.13 1.13
C SER A 498 18.81 -35.86 0.06
N PRO A 499 18.37 -37.04 -0.40
CA PRO A 499 18.77 -37.56 -1.71
C PRO A 499 18.49 -36.54 -2.81
N VAL A 500 19.31 -36.58 -3.87
CA VAL A 500 19.17 -35.73 -5.05
C VAL A 500 18.19 -36.35 -6.05
N VAL A 501 17.29 -35.53 -6.59
CA VAL A 501 16.50 -35.85 -7.79
C VAL A 501 16.96 -35.05 -9.00
N ARG A 502 16.57 -35.47 -10.21
CA ARG A 502 16.92 -34.83 -11.47
C ARG A 502 15.71 -34.71 -12.40
N ALA A 503 15.67 -33.63 -13.17
CA ALA A 503 14.71 -33.41 -14.25
C ALA A 503 15.42 -32.85 -15.49
N GLY A 504 14.85 -33.04 -16.67
CA GLY A 504 15.38 -32.53 -17.94
C GLY A 504 14.32 -31.70 -18.65
N ALA A 505 14.70 -30.49 -19.09
CA ALA A 505 13.82 -29.58 -19.82
C ALA A 505 14.53 -28.96 -21.01
N ARG A 506 13.75 -28.56 -22.03
CA ARG A 506 14.25 -27.80 -23.16
C ARG A 506 13.82 -26.34 -23.01
N SER A 507 14.77 -25.41 -23.08
CA SER A 507 14.47 -23.97 -23.06
C SER A 507 13.60 -23.57 -24.24
N THR A 508 12.72 -22.59 -24.05
CA THR A 508 11.89 -22.08 -25.14
C THR A 508 12.66 -21.29 -26.19
N ALA A 509 11.96 -20.87 -27.25
CA ALA A 509 12.50 -19.90 -28.21
C ALA A 509 12.83 -18.54 -27.55
N THR A 510 12.25 -18.24 -26.39
CA THR A 510 12.51 -17.05 -25.57
C THR A 510 13.53 -17.27 -24.45
N GLY A 511 14.16 -18.45 -24.35
CA GLY A 511 15.32 -18.68 -23.48
C GLY A 511 15.03 -18.83 -21.99
N ALA A 512 13.88 -19.42 -21.62
CA ALA A 512 13.53 -19.69 -20.22
C ALA A 512 13.03 -21.13 -19.98
N VAL A 513 13.13 -21.60 -18.73
CA VAL A 513 12.62 -22.90 -18.23
C VAL A 513 11.85 -22.66 -16.92
N ARG A 514 10.71 -23.33 -16.75
CA ARG A 514 9.92 -23.33 -15.52
C ARG A 514 10.21 -24.61 -14.74
N LEU A 515 10.46 -24.49 -13.44
CA LEU A 515 10.67 -25.60 -12.53
C LEU A 515 9.51 -25.67 -11.53
N GLY A 516 9.04 -26.87 -11.20
CA GLY A 516 8.11 -27.14 -10.13
C GLY A 516 8.78 -28.00 -9.06
N VAL A 517 8.71 -27.60 -7.79
CA VAL A 517 9.26 -28.39 -6.67
C VAL A 517 8.17 -28.64 -5.64
N THR A 518 7.91 -29.91 -5.33
CA THR A 518 6.93 -30.32 -4.31
C THR A 518 7.60 -31.18 -3.24
N LEU A 519 7.31 -30.88 -1.97
CA LEU A 519 7.97 -31.43 -0.79
C LEU A 519 6.92 -31.88 0.24
N PRO A 520 7.13 -32.99 0.97
CA PRO A 520 6.21 -33.43 2.02
C PRO A 520 6.24 -32.52 3.26
N THR A 521 7.37 -31.86 3.51
CA THR A 521 7.62 -30.89 4.59
C THR A 521 8.24 -29.62 4.02
N ALA A 522 8.15 -28.50 4.74
CA ALA A 522 8.93 -27.32 4.42
C ALA A 522 10.38 -27.55 4.91
N PRO A 523 11.41 -27.36 4.08
CA PRO A 523 12.80 -27.49 4.48
C PRO A 523 13.30 -26.17 5.09
N ALA A 524 14.62 -26.02 5.23
CA ALA A 524 15.26 -24.71 5.40
C ALA A 524 15.66 -24.12 4.04
N ALA A 525 16.27 -24.94 3.17
CA ALA A 525 16.71 -24.52 1.84
C ALA A 525 16.51 -25.60 0.78
N LEU A 526 16.35 -25.15 -0.47
CA LEU A 526 16.41 -25.92 -1.71
C LEU A 526 17.80 -25.73 -2.34
N LEU A 527 18.54 -26.82 -2.47
CA LEU A 527 19.81 -26.87 -3.19
C LEU A 527 19.50 -27.21 -4.65
N LEU A 528 19.98 -26.38 -5.58
CA LEU A 528 19.61 -26.48 -6.98
C LEU A 528 20.86 -26.40 -7.88
N TRP A 529 20.90 -27.26 -8.90
CA TRP A 529 21.97 -27.28 -9.91
C TRP A 529 21.39 -27.28 -11.31
N ARG A 530 22.14 -26.71 -12.25
CA ARG A 530 21.84 -26.76 -13.69
C ARG A 530 23.07 -27.16 -14.49
N GLY A 531 22.85 -27.86 -15.60
CA GLY A 531 23.90 -28.37 -16.47
C GLY A 531 23.45 -28.56 -17.92
N GLU A 532 24.42 -28.78 -18.80
CA GLU A 532 24.23 -29.32 -20.15
C GLU A 532 25.00 -30.66 -20.22
N GLY A 533 24.55 -31.62 -21.03
CA GLY A 533 25.24 -32.90 -21.21
C GLY A 533 25.34 -33.76 -19.94
N GLY A 534 24.39 -33.63 -19.00
CA GLY A 534 24.33 -34.45 -17.79
C GLY A 534 25.38 -34.14 -16.72
N ARG A 535 26.10 -33.01 -16.81
CA ARG A 535 27.02 -32.54 -15.76
C ARG A 535 26.56 -31.19 -15.19
N PRO A 536 26.47 -31.00 -13.87
CA PRO A 536 26.23 -29.68 -13.28
C PRO A 536 27.35 -28.70 -13.67
N THR A 537 26.98 -27.50 -14.12
CA THR A 537 27.91 -26.41 -14.48
C THR A 537 27.59 -25.11 -13.74
N ARG A 538 26.38 -25.00 -13.18
CA ARG A 538 25.94 -23.95 -12.27
C ARG A 538 25.25 -24.55 -11.04
N HIS A 539 25.31 -23.84 -9.92
CA HIS A 539 24.60 -24.18 -8.69
C HIS A 539 24.07 -22.93 -7.98
N THR A 540 23.09 -23.12 -7.10
CA THR A 540 22.65 -22.11 -6.13
C THR A 540 22.05 -22.79 -4.89
N THR A 541 21.80 -22.01 -3.84
CA THR A 541 21.07 -22.45 -2.64
C THR A 541 19.98 -21.42 -2.38
N LEU A 542 18.73 -21.86 -2.56
CA LEU A 542 17.56 -21.02 -2.40
C LEU A 542 16.95 -21.26 -1.01
N PRO A 543 16.86 -20.24 -0.14
CA PRO A 543 15.92 -20.22 0.98
C PRO A 543 14.55 -20.80 0.61
N CYS A 544 14.00 -21.73 1.40
CA CYS A 544 12.76 -22.42 1.01
C CYS A 544 11.96 -22.84 2.25
N ALA A 545 11.04 -21.99 2.71
CA ALA A 545 10.24 -22.23 3.91
C ALA A 545 8.81 -22.75 3.62
N VAL A 546 8.58 -23.31 2.42
CA VAL A 546 7.27 -23.76 1.91
C VAL A 546 7.33 -25.19 1.33
N ARG A 547 6.18 -25.86 1.21
CA ARG A 547 6.07 -27.24 0.66
C ARG A 547 5.96 -27.32 -0.86
N ARG A 548 5.67 -26.21 -1.53
CA ARG A 548 5.53 -26.13 -2.99
C ARG A 548 6.12 -24.82 -3.46
N VAL A 549 6.94 -24.90 -4.49
CA VAL A 549 7.64 -23.79 -5.12
C VAL A 549 7.46 -23.94 -6.64
N ARG A 550 7.35 -22.82 -7.35
CA ARG A 550 7.75 -22.77 -8.76
C ARG A 550 8.93 -21.80 -8.88
N LEU A 551 9.81 -22.05 -9.84
CA LEU A 551 10.94 -21.17 -10.15
C LEU A 551 10.96 -20.89 -11.64
N LEU A 552 11.33 -19.68 -12.03
CA LEU A 552 11.74 -19.36 -13.39
C LEU A 552 13.27 -19.34 -13.48
N ASP A 553 13.85 -20.20 -14.34
CA ASP A 553 15.25 -20.11 -14.72
C ASP A 553 15.40 -19.23 -15.97
N ALA A 554 16.00 -18.06 -15.76
CA ALA A 554 16.24 -17.03 -16.77
C ALA A 554 17.66 -17.08 -17.34
N GLY A 555 18.51 -18.05 -16.96
CA GLY A 555 19.84 -18.23 -17.54
C GLY A 555 20.97 -17.81 -16.61
N ASP A 556 21.14 -16.53 -16.30
CA ASP A 556 22.13 -16.09 -15.31
C ASP A 556 21.57 -16.04 -13.87
N HIS A 557 20.24 -15.99 -13.72
CA HIS A 557 19.53 -16.15 -12.45
C HIS A 557 18.46 -17.25 -12.49
N VAL A 558 18.04 -17.72 -11.33
CA VAL A 558 16.82 -18.49 -11.09
C VAL A 558 16.05 -17.85 -9.94
N GLU A 559 14.81 -17.44 -10.19
CA GLU A 559 13.99 -16.66 -9.25
C GLU A 559 14.76 -15.45 -8.64
N GLY A 560 15.42 -14.67 -9.51
CA GLY A 560 16.26 -13.53 -9.14
C GLY A 560 17.63 -13.88 -8.51
N VAL A 561 17.87 -15.12 -8.08
CA VAL A 561 19.13 -15.53 -7.44
C VAL A 561 20.15 -15.96 -8.48
N ALA A 562 21.34 -15.36 -8.45
CA ALA A 562 22.41 -15.61 -9.42
C ALA A 562 22.96 -17.05 -9.37
N TRP A 563 23.20 -17.62 -10.54
CA TRP A 563 23.79 -18.95 -10.70
C TRP A 563 25.31 -18.93 -10.47
N ALA A 564 25.78 -19.42 -9.32
CA ALA A 564 27.21 -19.63 -9.07
C ALA A 564 27.80 -20.68 -10.03
N ALA A 565 29.07 -20.53 -10.40
CA ALA A 565 29.75 -21.45 -11.32
C ALA A 565 30.23 -22.73 -10.62
N GLY A 566 30.25 -23.85 -11.35
CA GLY A 566 30.68 -25.15 -10.82
C GLY A 566 29.58 -25.87 -10.03
N THR A 567 29.98 -26.88 -9.25
CA THR A 567 29.07 -27.90 -8.70
C THR A 567 28.67 -27.70 -7.22
N GLY A 568 29.22 -26.68 -6.57
CA GLY A 568 28.83 -26.27 -5.22
C GLY A 568 29.34 -27.16 -4.08
N PRO A 569 28.94 -26.88 -2.82
CA PRO A 569 29.48 -27.54 -1.63
C PRO A 569 28.99 -28.99 -1.44
N THR A 570 27.99 -29.43 -2.19
CA THR A 570 27.49 -30.80 -2.23
C THR A 570 27.25 -31.19 -3.68
N ASP A 571 28.26 -31.76 -4.34
CA ASP A 571 28.17 -32.13 -5.76
C ASP A 571 27.11 -33.23 -5.96
N PRO A 572 26.10 -33.06 -6.82
CA PRO A 572 25.06 -34.06 -7.03
C PRO A 572 25.58 -35.33 -7.72
N THR A 573 26.83 -35.35 -8.18
CA THR A 573 27.52 -36.56 -8.68
C THR A 573 28.32 -37.32 -7.62
N SER A 574 28.55 -36.73 -6.43
CA SER A 574 29.18 -37.40 -5.29
C SER A 574 28.18 -37.98 -4.28
N LEU A 575 26.91 -37.57 -4.36
CA LEU A 575 25.83 -38.11 -3.55
C LEU A 575 25.30 -39.44 -4.17
N PRO A 576 25.03 -40.47 -3.35
CA PRO A 576 24.56 -41.76 -3.86
C PRO A 576 23.18 -41.59 -4.51
N THR A 577 23.06 -41.99 -5.78
CA THR A 577 21.80 -41.98 -6.50
C THR A 577 20.87 -43.03 -5.89
N GLY A 578 19.80 -42.58 -5.23
CA GLY A 578 18.68 -43.45 -4.86
C GLY A 578 18.10 -44.10 -6.11
N SER A 579 17.89 -45.42 -6.03
CA SER A 579 17.35 -46.27 -7.10
C SER A 579 15.83 -46.24 -7.16
#